data_AF-A0A8J7WR59-F1
#
_entry.id   AF-A0A8J7WR59-F1
#
_cell.length_a   1.000
_cell.length_b   1.000
_cell.length_c   1.000
_cell.angle_alpha   90.00
_cell.angle_beta   90.00
_cell.angle_gamma   90.00
#
_symmetry.space_group_name_H-M   'P 1'
#
loop_
_entity.id
_entity.type
_entity.pdbx_description
1 polymer ?
#
loop_
_entity_poly.entity_id
_entity_poly.type
_entity_poly.pdbx_seq_one_letter_code
_entity_poly.pdbx_strand_id
1 'polypeptide(L)'
;MPLTGMQAAQAATHASNPFVGSTPYLNPNYVSEVQTQVSADGGNAKEAQVANYQTAIWMDHIGAIAGSGSTLGLQAHLDNAATQAASSSLPILVEVVVYDLPGRDCAALASNGEIPATAAGLTEYESQYIDPIVAIEGNSKYSNLRIVNFIEPDSLPNAVTNKSQSACATAIPYYETGIAYALSKLHAIGPQVYNYLDIGHSGWLGWPNNMSGAGPEYSKVVQSATGGYA
;
A
#
# COMPACT_ATOMS: atom_id res chain seq x y z
N MET A 1 32.62 -29.90 -18.79
CA MET A 1 32.07 -28.52 -18.75
C MET A 1 31.38 -28.39 -17.40
N PRO A 2 31.84 -27.51 -16.49
CA PRO A 2 31.20 -27.38 -15.19
C PRO A 2 29.87 -26.64 -15.34
N LEU A 3 28.84 -27.17 -14.69
CA LEU A 3 27.52 -26.57 -14.57
C LEU A 3 27.64 -25.26 -13.78
N THR A 4 27.30 -24.15 -14.41
CA THR A 4 27.07 -22.85 -13.75
C THR A 4 25.94 -23.01 -12.74
N GLY A 5 26.27 -22.89 -11.45
CA GLY A 5 25.27 -22.87 -10.38
C GLY A 5 24.35 -21.66 -10.54
N MET A 6 23.04 -21.89 -10.48
CA MET A 6 22.08 -20.81 -10.25
C MET A 6 22.40 -20.17 -8.91
N GLN A 7 22.84 -18.91 -8.94
CA GLN A 7 22.96 -18.08 -7.75
C GLN A 7 21.55 -17.99 -7.14
N ALA A 8 21.38 -18.47 -5.91
CA ALA A 8 20.15 -18.21 -5.16
C ALA A 8 19.93 -16.69 -5.11
N ALA A 9 18.70 -16.24 -5.39
CA ALA A 9 18.35 -14.83 -5.25
C ALA A 9 18.73 -14.37 -3.84
N GLN A 10 19.64 -13.39 -3.74
CA GLN A 10 20.00 -12.82 -2.45
C GLN A 10 18.77 -12.11 -1.87
N ALA A 11 18.47 -12.37 -0.60
CA ALA A 11 17.44 -11.61 0.13
C ALA A 11 17.75 -10.11 0.02
N ALA A 12 16.73 -9.29 -0.22
CA ALA A 12 16.91 -7.86 -0.34
C ALA A 12 17.52 -7.29 0.95
N THR A 13 18.55 -6.46 0.82
CA THR A 13 18.98 -5.58 1.92
C THR A 13 18.06 -4.36 1.91
N HIS A 14 17.68 -3.86 3.09
CA HIS A 14 16.77 -2.71 3.18
C HIS A 14 17.50 -1.48 2.62
N ALA A 15 17.05 -0.99 1.47
CA ALA A 15 17.66 0.14 0.78
C ALA A 15 17.18 1.47 1.39
N SER A 16 17.97 2.53 1.27
CA SER A 16 17.50 3.87 1.65
C SER A 16 16.39 4.39 0.72
N ASN A 17 16.38 3.95 -0.54
CA ASN A 17 15.35 4.26 -1.51
C ASN A 17 15.01 2.98 -2.32
N PRO A 18 13.81 2.40 -2.15
CA PRO A 18 13.44 1.18 -2.84
C PRO A 18 13.28 1.34 -4.35
N PHE A 19 13.08 2.56 -4.86
CA PHE A 19 12.85 2.82 -6.30
C PHE A 19 14.15 2.84 -7.11
N VAL A 20 15.27 3.22 -6.49
CA VAL A 20 16.55 3.32 -7.21
C VAL A 20 17.10 1.93 -7.46
N GLY A 21 17.34 1.60 -8.74
CA GLY A 21 17.90 0.30 -9.13
C GLY A 21 16.92 -0.87 -9.01
N SER A 22 15.62 -0.62 -9.11
CA SER A 22 14.58 -1.66 -9.24
C SER A 22 13.89 -1.58 -10.61
N THR A 23 13.26 -2.68 -11.01
CA THR A 23 12.36 -2.74 -12.16
C THR A 23 10.91 -2.69 -11.67
N PRO A 24 10.03 -1.90 -12.29
CA PRO A 24 8.61 -1.85 -11.91
C PRO A 24 7.88 -3.18 -12.16
N TYR A 25 6.98 -3.54 -11.25
CA TYR A 25 5.95 -4.54 -11.50
C TYR A 25 4.80 -3.92 -12.31
N LEU A 26 4.41 -4.56 -13.41
CA LEU A 26 3.25 -4.14 -14.19
C LEU A 26 2.03 -4.98 -13.81
N ASN A 27 1.01 -4.30 -13.27
CA ASN A 27 -0.25 -4.94 -12.88
C ASN A 27 -0.99 -5.48 -14.13
N PRO A 28 -1.16 -6.81 -14.28
CA PRO A 28 -1.77 -7.40 -15.46
C PRO A 28 -3.26 -7.05 -15.62
N ASN A 29 -3.98 -6.78 -14.51
CA ASN A 29 -5.36 -6.29 -14.58
C ASN A 29 -5.42 -4.92 -15.25
N TYR A 30 -4.59 -3.99 -14.79
CA TYR A 30 -4.49 -2.66 -15.37
C TYR A 30 -4.06 -2.70 -16.84
N VAL A 31 -3.06 -3.50 -17.17
CA VAL A 31 -2.60 -3.70 -18.56
C VAL A 31 -3.75 -4.19 -19.44
N SER A 32 -4.54 -5.18 -18.96
CA SER A 32 -5.69 -5.72 -19.67
C SER A 32 -6.80 -4.68 -19.86
N GLU A 33 -7.09 -3.86 -18.86
CA GLU A 33 -8.08 -2.77 -18.95
C GLU A 33 -7.68 -1.74 -20.01
N VAL A 34 -6.43 -1.27 -19.98
CA VAL A 34 -5.92 -0.32 -20.98
C VAL A 34 -5.98 -0.94 -22.38
N GLN A 35 -5.53 -2.19 -22.56
CA GLN A 35 -5.56 -2.85 -23.88
C GLN A 35 -6.98 -3.06 -24.41
N THR A 36 -7.94 -3.30 -23.51
CA THR A 36 -9.37 -3.40 -23.86
C THR A 36 -9.86 -2.06 -24.40
N GLN A 37 -9.54 -0.96 -23.72
CA GLN A 37 -9.94 0.38 -24.16
C GLN A 37 -9.26 0.78 -25.48
N VAL A 38 -7.96 0.51 -25.62
CA VAL A 38 -7.21 0.72 -26.88
C VAL A 38 -7.88 0.01 -28.05
N SER A 39 -8.36 -1.22 -27.83
CA SER A 39 -9.04 -1.99 -28.86
C SER A 39 -10.40 -1.37 -29.22
N ALA A 40 -11.15 -0.89 -28.22
CA ALA A 40 -12.42 -0.20 -28.42
C ALA A 40 -12.24 1.13 -29.19
N ASP A 41 -11.13 1.83 -28.98
CA ASP A 41 -10.82 3.12 -29.59
C ASP A 41 -10.06 3.01 -30.94
N GLY A 42 -10.02 1.80 -31.51
CA GLY A 42 -9.46 1.57 -32.85
C GLY A 42 -7.94 1.45 -32.93
N GLY A 43 -7.28 1.13 -31.81
CA GLY A 43 -5.85 0.80 -31.77
C GLY A 43 -4.94 2.01 -31.61
N ASN A 44 -5.32 3.01 -30.82
CA ASN A 44 -4.51 4.21 -30.61
C ASN A 44 -3.15 3.86 -29.95
N ALA A 45 -2.06 4.09 -30.69
CA ALA A 45 -0.73 3.73 -30.22
C ALA A 45 -0.27 4.52 -28.98
N LYS A 46 -0.72 5.76 -28.78
CA LYS A 46 -0.37 6.55 -27.58
C LYS A 46 -1.06 6.02 -26.34
N GLU A 47 -2.31 5.61 -26.49
CA GLU A 47 -3.07 4.97 -25.42
C GLU A 47 -2.46 3.61 -25.07
N ALA A 48 -2.04 2.83 -26.08
CA ALA A 48 -1.33 1.56 -25.84
C ALA A 48 -0.04 1.73 -25.04
N GLN A 49 0.63 2.88 -25.13
CA GLN A 49 1.81 3.16 -24.30
C GLN A 49 1.48 3.27 -22.80
N VAL A 50 0.24 3.61 -22.45
CA VAL A 50 -0.18 3.80 -21.05
C VAL A 50 -0.07 2.49 -20.26
N ALA A 51 -0.29 1.34 -20.92
CA ALA A 51 -0.16 0.02 -20.31
C ALA A 51 1.28 -0.33 -19.87
N ASN A 52 2.29 0.43 -20.31
CA ASN A 52 3.68 0.19 -19.94
C ASN A 52 4.11 0.90 -18.64
N TYR A 53 3.21 1.63 -17.99
CA TYR A 53 3.50 2.30 -16.73
C TYR A 53 3.03 1.48 -15.52
N GLN A 54 3.82 1.52 -14.46
CA GLN A 54 3.47 0.95 -13.17
C GLN A 54 2.27 1.69 -12.58
N THR A 55 1.40 0.92 -11.93
CA THR A 55 0.32 1.41 -11.08
C THR A 55 0.33 0.63 -9.76
N ALA A 56 -0.02 1.31 -8.67
CA ALA A 56 -0.18 0.67 -7.38
C ALA A 56 -1.42 -0.24 -7.35
N ILE A 57 -1.34 -1.31 -6.59
CA ILE A 57 -2.43 -2.27 -6.38
C ILE A 57 -3.19 -1.85 -5.13
N TRP A 58 -4.49 -1.60 -5.26
CA TRP A 58 -5.31 -1.12 -4.15
C TRP A 58 -5.88 -2.30 -3.36
N MET A 59 -5.53 -2.39 -2.09
CA MET A 59 -6.21 -3.24 -1.11
C MET A 59 -7.30 -2.38 -0.43
N ASP A 60 -8.34 -2.02 -1.15
CA ASP A 60 -9.35 -1.05 -0.70
C ASP A 60 -10.53 -1.66 0.07
N HIS A 61 -10.46 -2.96 0.34
CA HIS A 61 -11.39 -3.74 1.18
C HIS A 61 -10.76 -5.11 1.47
N ILE A 62 -11.25 -5.84 2.47
CA ILE A 62 -10.80 -7.19 2.83
C ILE A 62 -10.87 -8.14 1.63
N GLY A 63 -11.94 -8.03 0.82
CA GLY A 63 -12.12 -8.86 -0.38
C GLY A 63 -11.01 -8.71 -1.43
N ALA A 64 -10.37 -7.53 -1.54
CA ALA A 64 -9.28 -7.28 -2.48
C ALA A 64 -8.05 -8.16 -2.21
N ILE A 65 -7.83 -8.56 -0.96
CA ILE A 65 -6.68 -9.39 -0.56
C ILE A 65 -6.76 -10.76 -1.25
N ALA A 66 -7.95 -11.38 -1.24
CA ALA A 66 -8.21 -12.64 -1.93
C ALA A 66 -8.39 -12.44 -3.45
N GLY A 67 -8.83 -11.26 -3.86
CA GLY A 67 -9.22 -10.96 -5.23
C GLY A 67 -10.59 -11.55 -5.58
N SER A 68 -10.87 -11.60 -6.86
CA SER A 68 -12.11 -12.14 -7.42
C SER A 68 -11.83 -13.05 -8.62
N GLY A 69 -12.88 -13.54 -9.28
CA GLY A 69 -12.72 -14.27 -10.54
C GLY A 69 -12.13 -13.42 -11.68
N SER A 70 -12.22 -12.09 -11.58
CA SER A 70 -11.75 -11.15 -12.60
C SER A 70 -10.57 -10.27 -12.15
N THR A 71 -10.31 -10.17 -10.85
CA THR A 71 -9.23 -9.36 -10.27
C THR A 71 -8.29 -10.22 -9.46
N LEU A 72 -6.99 -10.05 -9.65
CA LEU A 72 -6.00 -10.77 -8.86
C LEU A 72 -6.03 -10.31 -7.40
N GLY A 73 -5.89 -11.25 -6.47
CA GLY A 73 -5.60 -10.95 -5.07
C GLY A 73 -4.12 -10.62 -4.86
N LEU A 74 -3.79 -10.14 -3.66
CA LEU A 74 -2.43 -9.73 -3.29
C LEU A 74 -1.40 -10.84 -3.54
N GLN A 75 -1.69 -12.06 -3.11
CA GLN A 75 -0.76 -13.19 -3.29
C GLN A 75 -0.47 -13.45 -4.77
N ALA A 76 -1.49 -13.37 -5.64
CA ALA A 76 -1.32 -13.60 -7.06
C ALA A 76 -0.50 -12.48 -7.73
N HIS A 77 -0.64 -11.23 -7.27
CA HIS A 77 0.24 -10.15 -7.70
C HIS A 77 1.70 -10.40 -7.30
N LEU A 78 1.95 -10.76 -6.04
CA LEU A 78 3.32 -11.03 -5.57
C LEU A 78 3.93 -12.28 -6.24
N ASP A 79 3.13 -13.29 -6.57
CA ASP A 79 3.57 -14.47 -7.33
C ASP A 79 4.01 -14.09 -8.76
N ASN A 80 3.25 -13.21 -9.42
CA ASN A 80 3.62 -12.68 -10.74
C ASN A 80 4.90 -11.82 -10.65
N ALA A 81 5.01 -10.96 -9.63
CA ALA A 81 6.19 -10.15 -9.40
C ALA A 81 7.43 -11.02 -9.11
N ALA A 82 7.30 -12.08 -8.31
CA ALA A 82 8.38 -13.04 -8.05
C ALA A 82 8.81 -13.78 -9.32
N THR A 83 7.86 -14.11 -10.21
CA THR A 83 8.16 -14.71 -11.51
C THR A 83 8.93 -13.73 -12.41
N GLN A 84 8.54 -12.46 -12.43
CA GLN A 84 9.30 -11.41 -13.12
C GLN A 84 10.70 -11.26 -12.51
N ALA A 85 10.82 -11.31 -11.19
CA ALA A 85 12.08 -11.19 -10.48
C ALA A 85 13.05 -12.34 -10.80
N ALA A 86 12.54 -13.55 -11.00
CA ALA A 86 13.37 -14.71 -11.37
C ALA A 86 14.08 -14.56 -12.73
N SER A 87 13.60 -13.67 -13.61
CA SER A 87 14.23 -13.38 -14.90
C SER A 87 14.93 -12.01 -14.96
N SER A 88 14.95 -11.27 -13.83
CA SER A 88 15.52 -9.94 -13.73
C SER A 88 16.86 -9.96 -12.98
N SER A 89 17.81 -9.12 -13.41
CA SER A 89 19.05 -8.86 -12.65
C SER A 89 18.87 -7.79 -11.57
N LEU A 90 17.73 -7.10 -11.57
CA LEU A 90 17.35 -6.09 -10.58
C LEU A 90 16.14 -6.56 -9.74
N PRO A 91 16.01 -6.13 -8.48
CA PRO A 91 14.80 -6.36 -7.70
C PRO A 91 13.56 -5.83 -8.40
N ILE A 92 12.44 -6.55 -8.30
CA ILE A 92 11.13 -6.06 -8.77
C ILE A 92 10.48 -5.26 -7.66
N LEU A 93 10.03 -4.04 -8.00
CA LEU A 93 9.29 -3.17 -7.10
C LEU A 93 7.80 -3.31 -7.33
N VAL A 94 7.08 -3.63 -6.26
CA VAL A 94 5.61 -3.71 -6.22
C VAL A 94 5.11 -2.56 -5.37
N GLU A 95 4.10 -1.84 -5.84
CA GLU A 95 3.40 -0.80 -5.08
C GLU A 95 2.03 -1.31 -4.66
N VAL A 96 1.72 -1.19 -3.37
CA VAL A 96 0.45 -1.58 -2.76
C VAL A 96 -0.10 -0.38 -1.99
N VAL A 97 -1.39 -0.11 -2.11
CA VAL A 97 -2.10 0.86 -1.27
C VAL A 97 -2.85 0.09 -0.20
N VAL A 98 -2.51 0.33 1.06
CA VAL A 98 -3.20 -0.18 2.25
C VAL A 98 -4.26 0.87 2.63
N TYR A 99 -5.54 0.56 2.52
CA TYR A 99 -6.63 1.55 2.54
C TYR A 99 -7.98 0.96 2.98
N ASP A 100 -8.10 0.58 4.25
CA ASP A 100 -9.38 0.05 4.77
C ASP A 100 -9.64 0.39 6.24
N LEU A 101 -9.12 1.52 6.73
CA LEU A 101 -9.31 1.93 8.12
C LEU A 101 -10.78 1.95 8.58
N PRO A 102 -11.05 1.67 9.87
CA PRO A 102 -12.36 1.85 10.47
C PRO A 102 -12.88 3.29 10.32
N GLY A 103 -14.03 3.46 9.67
CA GLY A 103 -14.62 4.75 9.36
C GLY A 103 -13.81 5.56 8.34
N ARG A 104 -13.21 4.88 7.36
CA ARG A 104 -12.44 5.46 6.24
C ARG A 104 -13.09 6.71 5.64
N ASP A 105 -12.30 7.66 5.16
CA ASP A 105 -12.75 8.87 4.47
C ASP A 105 -13.74 9.69 5.28
N CYS A 106 -13.45 9.92 6.57
CA CYS A 106 -14.41 10.46 7.53
C CYS A 106 -14.99 11.85 7.19
N ALA A 107 -14.31 12.60 6.30
CA ALA A 107 -14.75 13.92 5.84
C ALA A 107 -15.55 13.86 4.53
N ALA A 108 -15.67 12.67 3.91
CA ALA A 108 -16.52 12.46 2.74
C ALA A 108 -18.01 12.56 3.13
N LEU A 109 -18.83 13.01 2.17
CA LEU A 109 -20.29 13.00 2.34
C LEU A 109 -20.85 11.58 2.46
N ALA A 110 -20.22 10.64 1.76
CA ALA A 110 -20.46 9.22 1.86
C ALA A 110 -19.15 8.49 1.56
N SER A 111 -18.67 7.69 2.52
CA SER A 111 -17.52 6.83 2.35
C SER A 111 -17.95 5.45 1.86
N ASN A 112 -17.08 4.79 1.09
CA ASN A 112 -17.22 3.39 0.70
C ASN A 112 -16.45 2.44 1.63
N GLY A 113 -15.88 2.92 2.74
CA GLY A 113 -15.19 2.07 3.71
C GLY A 113 -16.15 1.07 4.35
N GLU A 114 -15.75 -0.21 4.39
CA GLU A 114 -16.63 -1.29 4.88
C GLU A 114 -16.58 -1.47 6.39
N ILE A 115 -15.47 -1.06 7.02
CA ILE A 115 -15.23 -1.25 8.44
C ILE A 115 -15.77 -0.07 9.26
N PRO A 116 -16.68 -0.27 10.23
CA PRO A 116 -17.25 0.81 11.03
C PRO A 116 -16.25 1.34 12.09
N ALA A 117 -16.27 2.66 12.36
CA ALA A 117 -15.44 3.32 13.40
C ALA A 117 -15.84 2.92 14.83
N THR A 118 -15.48 1.69 15.21
CA THR A 118 -15.77 1.07 16.51
C THR A 118 -14.58 0.22 16.95
N ALA A 119 -14.51 -0.13 18.23
CA ALA A 119 -13.49 -1.06 18.73
C ALA A 119 -13.55 -2.42 18.02
N ALA A 120 -14.75 -2.92 17.71
CA ALA A 120 -14.92 -4.16 16.94
C ALA A 120 -14.40 -4.00 15.50
N GLY A 121 -14.66 -2.86 14.87
CA GLY A 121 -14.12 -2.55 13.54
C GLY A 121 -12.60 -2.46 13.53
N LEU A 122 -11.98 -1.88 14.57
CA LEU A 122 -10.52 -1.92 14.72
C LEU A 122 -10.00 -3.36 14.82
N THR A 123 -10.62 -4.22 15.62
CA THR A 123 -10.24 -5.64 15.68
C THR A 123 -10.39 -6.34 14.33
N GLU A 124 -11.43 -6.00 13.56
CA GLU A 124 -11.63 -6.51 12.20
C GLU A 124 -10.53 -6.05 11.24
N TYR A 125 -10.20 -4.75 11.23
CA TYR A 125 -9.09 -4.18 10.46
C TYR A 125 -7.75 -4.86 10.80
N GLU A 126 -7.46 -5.07 12.08
CA GLU A 126 -6.21 -5.70 12.50
C GLU A 126 -6.14 -7.18 12.05
N SER A 127 -7.19 -7.96 12.33
CA SER A 127 -7.16 -9.42 12.20
C SER A 127 -7.57 -9.96 10.82
N GLN A 128 -8.43 -9.24 10.09
CA GLN A 128 -8.97 -9.67 8.80
C GLN A 128 -8.38 -8.89 7.63
N TYR A 129 -7.76 -7.74 7.87
CA TYR A 129 -7.16 -6.91 6.82
C TYR A 129 -5.62 -6.83 6.93
N ILE A 130 -5.07 -6.24 8.00
CA ILE A 130 -3.60 -6.09 8.14
C ILE A 130 -2.89 -7.43 8.33
N ASP A 131 -3.36 -8.29 9.23
CA ASP A 131 -2.68 -9.56 9.51
C ASP A 131 -2.56 -10.49 8.28
N PRO A 132 -3.59 -10.63 7.42
CA PRO A 132 -3.46 -11.35 6.15
C PRO A 132 -2.48 -10.71 5.16
N ILE A 133 -2.45 -9.39 5.02
CA ILE A 133 -1.47 -8.68 4.17
C ILE A 133 -0.06 -8.99 4.65
N VAL A 134 0.19 -8.85 5.96
CA VAL A 134 1.46 -9.15 6.63
C VAL A 134 1.88 -10.61 6.40
N ALA A 135 0.95 -11.56 6.51
CA ALA A 135 1.23 -12.97 6.27
C ALA A 135 1.63 -13.26 4.82
N ILE A 136 1.00 -12.58 3.86
CA ILE A 136 1.31 -12.72 2.43
C ILE A 136 2.66 -12.07 2.12
N GLU A 137 2.85 -10.79 2.43
CA GLU A 137 4.07 -10.03 2.12
C GLU A 137 5.31 -10.55 2.87
N GLY A 138 5.12 -11.12 4.07
CA GLY A 138 6.18 -11.72 4.89
C GLY A 138 6.63 -13.11 4.42
N ASN A 139 5.99 -13.68 3.40
CA ASN A 139 6.39 -14.98 2.87
C ASN A 139 7.81 -14.91 2.28
N SER A 140 8.70 -15.82 2.70
CA SER A 140 10.10 -15.84 2.26
C SER A 140 10.29 -15.98 0.75
N LYS A 141 9.28 -16.50 0.03
CA LYS A 141 9.22 -16.51 -1.44
C LYS A 141 9.34 -15.11 -2.06
N TYR A 142 8.91 -14.08 -1.34
CA TYR A 142 8.91 -12.69 -1.80
C TYR A 142 10.08 -11.86 -1.28
N SER A 143 11.05 -12.48 -0.60
CA SER A 143 12.20 -11.80 0.02
C SER A 143 13.14 -11.09 -0.95
N ASN A 144 13.04 -11.36 -2.26
CA ASN A 144 13.79 -10.70 -3.33
C ASN A 144 13.02 -9.55 -4.01
N LEU A 145 11.78 -9.28 -3.60
CA LEU A 145 10.99 -8.14 -4.06
C LEU A 145 11.35 -6.88 -3.25
N ARG A 146 10.87 -5.73 -3.73
CA ARG A 146 10.72 -4.50 -2.95
C ARG A 146 9.24 -4.16 -2.91
N ILE A 147 8.61 -4.27 -1.76
CA ILE A 147 7.18 -4.04 -1.58
C ILE A 147 7.02 -2.68 -0.93
N VAL A 148 6.44 -1.74 -1.65
CA VAL A 148 6.17 -0.37 -1.20
C VAL A 148 4.70 -0.28 -0.82
N ASN A 149 4.44 -0.01 0.45
CA ASN A 149 3.09 0.15 0.98
C ASN A 149 2.80 1.63 1.21
N PHE A 150 1.84 2.18 0.47
CA PHE A 150 1.25 3.48 0.74
C PHE A 150 0.18 3.31 1.80
N ILE A 151 0.41 3.90 2.97
CA ILE A 151 -0.38 3.63 4.18
C ILE A 151 -1.49 4.67 4.31
N GLU A 152 -2.71 4.17 4.17
CA GLU A 152 -3.98 4.78 4.54
C GLU A 152 -4.15 6.22 4.04
N PRO A 153 -4.34 6.42 2.72
CA PRO A 153 -4.75 7.72 2.18
C PRO A 153 -6.02 8.29 2.84
N ASP A 154 -6.18 9.61 2.81
CA ASP A 154 -7.37 10.31 3.35
C ASP A 154 -7.69 9.96 4.82
N SER A 155 -6.66 9.75 5.64
CA SER A 155 -6.78 9.38 7.05
C SER A 155 -6.31 10.50 7.99
N LEU A 156 -5.04 10.50 8.42
CA LEU A 156 -4.46 11.44 9.38
C LEU A 156 -4.56 12.93 9.03
N PRO A 157 -4.59 13.36 7.74
CA PRO A 157 -4.86 14.76 7.44
C PRO A 157 -6.21 15.24 8.01
N ASN A 158 -7.20 14.36 8.13
CA ASN A 158 -8.48 14.66 8.77
C ASN A 158 -8.36 14.92 10.28
N ALA A 159 -7.37 14.31 10.95
CA ALA A 159 -7.03 14.64 12.33
C ALA A 159 -6.47 16.06 12.45
N VAL A 160 -5.93 16.65 11.39
CA VAL A 160 -5.47 18.04 11.45
C VAL A 160 -6.62 19.02 11.17
N THR A 161 -7.46 18.73 10.17
CA THR A 161 -8.36 19.75 9.61
C THR A 161 -9.84 19.51 9.86
N ASN A 162 -10.26 18.25 10.09
CA ASN A 162 -11.67 17.86 10.08
C ASN A 162 -12.17 17.30 11.42
N LYS A 163 -11.39 17.49 12.51
CA LYS A 163 -11.75 17.09 13.89
C LYS A 163 -13.13 17.57 14.37
N SER A 164 -13.69 18.65 13.81
CA SER A 164 -15.01 19.16 14.15
C SER A 164 -16.17 18.38 13.52
N GLN A 165 -15.91 17.56 12.50
CA GLN A 165 -16.92 16.68 11.90
C GLN A 165 -17.12 15.46 12.80
N SER A 166 -18.38 15.11 13.10
CA SER A 166 -18.69 14.03 14.04
C SER A 166 -18.14 12.67 13.61
N ALA A 167 -18.19 12.37 12.31
CA ALA A 167 -17.61 11.16 11.74
C ALA A 167 -16.09 11.11 11.96
N CYS A 168 -15.37 12.19 11.67
CA CYS A 168 -13.93 12.27 11.91
C CYS A 168 -13.57 12.23 13.40
N ALA A 169 -14.28 12.96 14.25
CA ALA A 169 -14.06 12.89 15.70
C ALA A 169 -14.18 11.45 16.25
N THR A 170 -15.08 10.65 15.65
CA THR A 170 -15.26 9.23 16.00
C THR A 170 -14.17 8.34 15.40
N ALA A 171 -13.76 8.59 14.15
CA ALA A 171 -12.82 7.74 13.41
C ALA A 171 -11.35 7.95 13.80
N ILE A 172 -10.94 9.19 14.12
CA ILE A 172 -9.53 9.57 14.37
C ILE A 172 -8.82 8.66 15.39
N PRO A 173 -9.39 8.31 16.55
CA PRO A 173 -8.72 7.39 17.48
C PRO A 173 -8.41 6.02 16.87
N TYR A 174 -9.25 5.54 15.95
CA TYR A 174 -9.04 4.30 15.21
C TYR A 174 -8.07 4.46 14.05
N TYR A 175 -7.99 5.65 13.42
CA TYR A 175 -6.94 5.97 12.45
C TYR A 175 -5.57 5.91 13.09
N GLU A 176 -5.39 6.62 14.20
CA GLU A 176 -4.11 6.66 14.93
C GLU A 176 -3.65 5.26 15.38
N THR A 177 -4.58 4.48 15.94
CA THR A 177 -4.28 3.12 16.45
C THR A 177 -4.07 2.13 15.31
N GLY A 178 -4.94 2.13 14.29
CA GLY A 178 -4.86 1.22 13.14
C GLY A 178 -3.60 1.46 12.32
N ILE A 179 -3.24 2.72 12.04
CA ILE A 179 -2.00 3.05 11.32
C ILE A 179 -0.78 2.64 12.13
N ALA A 180 -0.76 2.89 13.45
CA ALA A 180 0.35 2.45 14.30
C ALA A 180 0.48 0.91 14.26
N TYR A 181 -0.62 0.17 14.26
CA TYR A 181 -0.63 -1.29 14.11
C TYR A 181 -0.08 -1.73 12.75
N ALA A 182 -0.59 -1.16 11.65
CA ALA A 182 -0.14 -1.47 10.29
C ALA A 182 1.36 -1.23 10.12
N LEU A 183 1.86 -0.05 10.53
CA LEU A 183 3.29 0.28 10.48
C LEU A 183 4.13 -0.71 11.30
N SER A 184 3.69 -1.04 12.52
CA SER A 184 4.38 -1.98 13.41
C SER A 184 4.53 -3.37 12.78
N LYS A 185 3.44 -3.89 12.20
CA LYS A 185 3.39 -5.24 11.66
C LYS A 185 4.13 -5.35 10.34
N LEU A 186 3.89 -4.41 9.42
CA LEU A 186 4.52 -4.41 8.09
C LEU A 186 6.03 -4.16 8.19
N HIS A 187 6.48 -3.28 9.08
CA HIS A 187 7.92 -3.09 9.31
C HIS A 187 8.62 -4.36 9.81
N ALA A 188 7.93 -5.17 10.63
CA ALA A 188 8.52 -6.35 11.26
C ALA A 188 8.74 -7.54 10.29
N ILE A 189 8.12 -7.56 9.10
CA ILE A 189 8.17 -8.75 8.23
C ILE A 189 9.45 -8.89 7.40
N GLY A 190 10.26 -7.83 7.32
CA GLY A 190 11.61 -7.93 6.78
C GLY A 190 12.06 -6.75 5.91
N PRO A 191 13.31 -6.80 5.45
CA PRO A 191 13.96 -5.71 4.72
C PRO A 191 13.35 -5.42 3.34
N GLN A 192 12.49 -6.30 2.82
CA GLN A 192 11.82 -6.14 1.54
C GLN A 192 10.66 -5.14 1.56
N VAL A 193 10.16 -4.75 2.75
CA VAL A 193 8.97 -3.89 2.89
C VAL A 193 9.34 -2.46 3.24
N TYR A 194 8.69 -1.51 2.57
CA TYR A 194 8.91 -0.07 2.69
C TYR A 194 7.57 0.64 2.86
N ASN A 195 7.36 1.27 4.02
CA ASN A 195 6.09 1.93 4.33
C ASN A 195 6.21 3.45 4.10
N TYR A 196 5.28 4.00 3.30
CA TYR A 196 5.14 5.42 3.03
C TYR A 196 3.79 5.88 3.55
N LEU A 197 3.79 6.68 4.61
CA LEU A 197 2.57 7.20 5.22
C LEU A 197 2.01 8.36 4.38
N ASP A 198 0.74 8.27 3.95
CA ASP A 198 0.11 9.33 3.17
C ASP A 198 0.00 10.63 3.99
N ILE A 199 0.27 11.76 3.34
CA ILE A 199 0.20 13.10 3.96
C ILE A 199 -0.70 14.06 3.19
N GLY A 200 -1.67 13.52 2.46
CA GLY A 200 -2.52 14.29 1.56
C GLY A 200 -1.70 15.07 0.54
N HIS A 201 -2.00 16.37 0.37
CA HIS A 201 -1.33 17.21 -0.60
C HIS A 201 -1.20 18.66 -0.12
N SER A 202 -0.45 19.48 -0.87
CA SER A 202 -0.18 20.89 -0.52
C SER A 202 -1.45 21.73 -0.37
N GLY A 203 -2.45 21.48 -1.22
CA GLY A 203 -3.79 22.07 -1.11
C GLY A 203 -4.64 21.53 0.04
N TRP A 204 -4.08 20.76 0.97
CA TRP A 204 -4.74 20.32 2.20
C TRP A 204 -3.94 20.73 3.44
N LEU A 205 -2.67 20.32 3.53
CA LEU A 205 -1.83 20.55 4.70
C LEU A 205 -0.80 21.68 4.52
N GLY A 206 -0.79 22.36 3.36
CA GLY A 206 0.20 23.41 3.06
C GLY A 206 -0.08 24.77 3.70
N TRP A 207 -1.29 25.02 4.21
CA TRP A 207 -1.58 26.29 4.92
C TRP A 207 -0.84 26.34 6.26
N PRO A 208 -0.35 27.51 6.69
CA PRO A 208 0.50 27.63 7.88
C PRO A 208 -0.06 26.92 9.13
N ASN A 209 -1.35 27.08 9.42
CA ASN A 209 -1.99 26.45 10.57
C ASN A 209 -2.03 24.92 10.44
N ASN A 210 -2.41 24.40 9.27
CA ASN A 210 -2.49 22.96 9.04
C ASN A 210 -1.09 22.32 9.05
N MET A 211 -0.12 22.96 8.39
CA MET A 211 1.27 22.51 8.35
C MET A 211 1.86 22.38 9.75
N SER A 212 1.58 23.35 10.63
CA SER A 212 2.06 23.32 12.02
C SER A 212 1.45 22.18 12.85
N GLY A 213 0.24 21.72 12.50
CA GLY A 213 -0.43 20.59 13.15
C GLY A 213 -0.06 19.22 12.58
N ALA A 214 0.31 19.15 11.29
CA ALA A 214 0.62 17.90 10.61
C ALA A 214 1.83 17.17 11.22
N GLY A 215 2.98 17.86 11.35
CA GLY A 215 4.19 17.24 11.90
C GLY A 215 3.98 16.55 13.26
N PRO A 216 3.40 17.23 14.26
CA PRO A 216 3.07 16.62 15.56
C PRO A 216 2.12 15.42 15.48
N GLU A 217 1.07 15.49 14.66
CA GLU A 217 0.09 14.39 14.51
C GLU A 217 0.76 13.13 13.94
N TYR A 218 1.55 13.29 12.88
CA TYR A 218 2.28 12.18 12.27
C TYR A 218 3.35 11.62 13.21
N SER A 219 4.07 12.50 13.91
CA SER A 219 5.07 12.10 14.91
C SER A 219 4.46 11.27 16.02
N LYS A 220 3.28 11.64 16.51
CA LYS A 220 2.55 10.92 17.55
C LYS A 220 2.24 9.47 17.13
N VAL A 221 1.74 9.29 15.91
CA VAL A 221 1.37 7.97 15.38
C VAL A 221 2.61 7.11 15.14
N VAL A 222 3.63 7.64 14.48
CA VAL A 222 4.88 6.89 14.21
C VAL A 222 5.59 6.49 15.50
N GLN A 223 5.60 7.34 16.52
CA GLN A 223 6.19 7.00 17.83
C GLN A 223 5.40 5.94 18.61
N SER A 224 4.13 5.74 18.25
CA SER A 224 3.28 4.71 18.85
C SER A 224 3.44 3.35 18.14
N ALA A 225 4.01 3.33 16.93
CA ALA A 225 4.35 2.10 16.22
C ALA A 225 5.66 1.48 16.75
N THR A 226 5.74 0.15 16.80
CA THR A 226 6.99 -0.55 17.09
C THR A 226 7.93 -0.44 15.88
N GLY A 227 9.14 0.07 16.08
CA GLY A 227 10.12 0.34 15.01
C GLY A 227 10.50 1.82 14.92
N GLY A 228 9.62 2.73 15.37
CA GLY A 228 9.87 4.18 15.37
C GLY A 228 10.10 4.75 13.97
N TYR A 229 10.90 5.81 13.88
CA TYR A 229 11.34 6.34 12.59
C TYR A 229 12.41 5.43 11.99
N ALA A 230 12.22 5.02 10.73
CA ALA A 230 13.20 4.29 9.93
C ALA A 230 13.85 5.20 8.89
#